data_AF-A0A7C6P3N0-F1
#
_entry.id   AF-A0A7C6P3N0-F1
#
_cell.length_a   1.000
_cell.length_b   1.000
_cell.length_c   1.000
_cell.angle_alpha   90.00
_cell.angle_beta   90.00
_cell.angle_gamma   90.00
#
_symmetry.space_group_name_H-M   'P 1'
#
loop_
_entity.id
_entity.type
_entity.pdbx_description
1 polymer ?
#
loop_
_entity_poly.entity_id
_entity_poly.type
_entity_poly.pdbx_seq_one_letter_code
_entity_poly.pdbx_strand_id
1 'polypeptide(L)'
;MKRLTVGVLFLIIVSFTLAACHLVEEGDDPVINLHFSASDLEDEEYESIGTAGLESPTKADFKNIEFTLEVKHSDEITNRQILMPEVKQAANSYDEERYWFGRSYRQDNPQENFAQYGYSFVLYTHGLDEQGIRDIFKAKDVKISWVDEDDVYEEQVFDLGDILQFEE
;
A
#
# COMPACT_ATOMS: atom_id res chain seq x y z
N MET A 1 40.15 59.53 -4.67
CA MET A 1 39.33 58.79 -3.68
C MET A 1 37.87 58.66 -4.14
N LYS A 2 37.60 58.08 -5.33
CA LYS A 2 36.23 57.87 -5.84
C LYS A 2 36.01 56.51 -6.52
N ARG A 3 37.03 55.63 -6.52
CA ARG A 3 36.97 54.30 -7.17
C ARG A 3 36.87 53.14 -6.17
N LEU A 4 36.91 53.41 -4.86
CA LEU A 4 36.87 52.40 -3.80
C LEU A 4 35.47 52.20 -3.19
N THR A 5 34.51 53.09 -3.47
CA THR A 5 33.14 53.00 -2.93
C THR A 5 32.18 52.19 -3.79
N VAL A 6 32.46 52.01 -5.09
CA VAL A 6 31.56 51.28 -6.00
C VAL A 6 31.69 49.75 -5.87
N GLY A 7 32.86 49.25 -5.46
CA GLY A 7 33.08 47.81 -5.28
C GLY A 7 32.44 47.23 -4.01
N VAL A 8 32.22 48.04 -2.98
CA VAL A 8 31.65 47.58 -1.70
C VAL A 8 30.12 47.48 -1.77
N LEU A 9 29.46 48.35 -2.55
CA LEU A 9 28.00 48.33 -2.72
C LEU A 9 27.52 47.12 -3.55
N PHE A 10 28.35 46.65 -4.49
CA PHE A 10 28.02 45.50 -5.32
C PHE A 10 28.17 44.15 -4.58
N LEU A 11 28.95 44.12 -3.49
CA LEU A 11 29.22 42.90 -2.73
C LEU A 11 28.15 42.61 -1.64
N ILE A 12 27.40 43.64 -1.23
CA ILE A 12 26.29 43.52 -0.27
C ILE A 12 24.99 43.08 -0.96
N ILE A 13 24.81 43.37 -2.25
CA ILE A 13 23.58 43.00 -2.99
C ILE A 13 23.61 41.52 -3.42
N VAL A 14 24.80 40.94 -3.63
CA VAL A 14 24.95 39.51 -3.99
C VAL A 14 24.83 38.57 -2.78
N SER A 15 24.93 39.09 -1.56
CA SER A 15 24.86 38.29 -0.33
C SER A 15 23.44 38.05 0.20
N PHE A 16 22.40 38.59 -0.44
CA PHE A 16 21.00 38.48 0.00
C PHE A 16 20.15 37.42 -0.73
N THR A 17 20.70 36.66 -1.69
CA THR A 17 19.92 35.70 -2.49
C THR A 17 20.06 34.23 -2.07
N LEU A 18 20.59 33.92 -0.88
CA LEU A 18 20.79 32.54 -0.42
C LEU A 18 20.06 32.18 0.89
N ALA A 19 18.99 32.91 1.23
CA ALA A 19 18.14 32.58 2.37
C ALA A 19 16.71 32.17 1.97
N ALA A 20 16.55 31.60 0.77
CA ALA A 20 15.42 30.73 0.48
C ALA A 20 15.87 29.28 0.69
N CYS A 21 16.28 28.95 1.92
CA CYS A 21 16.12 27.59 2.37
C CYS A 21 14.61 27.38 2.40
N HIS A 22 14.07 26.62 1.44
CA HIS A 22 12.81 25.94 1.65
C HIS A 22 12.98 25.17 2.96
N LEU A 23 12.43 25.72 4.04
CA LEU A 23 11.89 24.90 5.11
C LEU A 23 10.78 24.13 4.41
N VAL A 24 11.13 22.94 3.91
CA VAL A 24 10.14 21.88 3.76
C VAL A 24 9.73 21.63 5.19
N GLU A 25 8.61 22.21 5.60
CA GLU A 25 7.94 21.73 6.80
C GLU A 25 7.72 20.24 6.56
N GLU A 26 8.23 19.41 7.48
CA GLU A 26 7.87 17.99 7.47
C GLU A 26 6.36 17.98 7.71
N GLY A 27 5.60 17.81 6.63
CA GLY A 27 4.16 17.76 6.66
C GLY A 27 3.69 16.64 7.59
N ASP A 28 2.48 16.80 8.10
CA ASP A 28 1.83 15.88 9.02
C ASP A 28 1.29 14.64 8.27
N ASP A 29 2.18 13.95 7.55
CA ASP A 29 1.89 12.80 6.71
C ASP A 29 1.12 11.71 7.47
N PRO A 30 0.19 11.00 6.80
CA PRO A 30 -0.51 9.90 7.41
C PRO A 30 0.47 8.76 7.72
N VAL A 31 0.35 8.21 8.92
CA VAL A 31 1.03 6.96 9.28
C VAL A 31 0.29 5.80 8.61
N ILE A 32 0.94 5.20 7.62
CA ILE A 32 0.43 4.07 6.85
C ILE A 32 1.15 2.79 7.29
N ASN A 33 0.39 1.83 7.84
CA ASN A 33 0.87 0.48 8.13
C ASN A 33 0.17 -0.47 7.18
N LEU A 34 0.91 -1.06 6.26
CA LEU A 34 0.39 -1.99 5.27
C LEU A 34 1.17 -3.30 5.37
N HIS A 35 0.43 -4.40 5.52
CA HIS A 35 0.98 -5.75 5.49
C HIS A 35 0.23 -6.59 4.45
N PHE A 36 0.98 -7.35 3.65
CA PHE A 36 0.44 -8.29 2.69
C PHE A 36 1.32 -9.52 2.62
N SER A 37 0.78 -10.68 2.96
CA SER A 37 1.54 -11.93 3.03
C SER A 37 0.83 -13.12 2.40
N ALA A 38 1.62 -14.13 2.07
CA ALA A 38 1.19 -15.46 1.67
C ALA A 38 1.89 -16.50 2.55
N SER A 39 1.13 -17.34 3.23
CA SER A 39 1.64 -18.40 4.11
C SER A 39 1.08 -19.76 3.74
N ASP A 40 1.75 -20.82 4.20
CA ASP A 40 1.19 -22.17 4.14
C ASP A 40 -0.08 -22.30 4.98
N LEU A 41 -0.95 -23.23 4.58
CA LEU A 41 -2.08 -23.61 5.41
C LEU A 41 -1.61 -24.51 6.55
N GLU A 42 -2.21 -24.29 7.72
CA GLU A 42 -2.14 -25.25 8.81
C GLU A 42 -2.92 -26.52 8.44
N ASP A 43 -2.57 -27.65 9.06
CA ASP A 43 -3.22 -28.93 8.76
C ASP A 43 -4.73 -28.87 9.04
N GLU A 44 -5.12 -28.22 10.15
CA GLU A 44 -6.53 -28.02 10.54
C GLU A 44 -7.29 -27.14 9.54
N GLU A 45 -6.63 -26.14 8.96
CA GLU A 45 -7.23 -25.27 7.96
C GLU A 45 -7.48 -26.04 6.66
N TYR A 46 -6.50 -26.83 6.21
CA TYR A 46 -6.63 -27.66 5.01
C TYR A 46 -7.77 -28.68 5.10
N GLU A 47 -8.00 -29.28 6.28
CA GLU A 47 -9.13 -30.19 6.47
C GLU A 47 -10.49 -29.49 6.28
N SER A 48 -10.54 -28.17 6.45
CA SER A 48 -11.77 -27.37 6.38
C SER A 48 -12.04 -26.74 5.01
N ILE A 49 -11.06 -26.64 4.11
CA ILE A 49 -11.19 -25.81 2.90
C ILE A 49 -12.17 -26.36 1.86
N GLY A 50 -12.44 -27.66 1.90
CA GLY A 50 -13.29 -28.37 0.93
C GLY A 50 -12.68 -28.35 -0.47
N THR A 51 -12.27 -29.51 -0.99
CA THR A 51 -11.50 -29.60 -2.24
C THR A 51 -12.28 -30.21 -3.41
N ALA A 52 -13.61 -30.19 -3.32
CA ALA A 52 -14.49 -30.80 -4.31
C ALA A 52 -14.33 -30.10 -5.67
N GLY A 53 -14.12 -30.89 -6.73
CA GLY A 53 -13.95 -30.39 -8.10
C GLY A 53 -12.50 -30.28 -8.55
N LEU A 54 -11.52 -30.45 -7.65
CA LEU A 54 -10.11 -30.50 -7.98
C LEU A 54 -9.61 -31.95 -8.11
N GLU A 55 -8.69 -32.19 -9.04
CA GLU A 55 -8.08 -33.51 -9.23
C GLU A 55 -6.90 -33.68 -8.26
N SER A 56 -7.08 -34.53 -7.25
CA SER A 56 -6.04 -34.90 -6.28
C SER A 56 -5.25 -33.73 -5.65
N PRO A 57 -5.93 -32.70 -5.12
CA PRO A 57 -5.25 -31.55 -4.53
C PRO A 57 -4.51 -31.93 -3.24
N THR A 58 -3.44 -31.19 -2.97
CA THR A 58 -2.60 -31.31 -1.79
C THR A 58 -2.58 -30.00 -1.01
N LYS A 59 -2.14 -30.03 0.25
CA LYS A 59 -2.03 -28.82 1.07
C LYS A 59 -1.15 -27.72 0.43
N ALA A 60 -0.08 -28.12 -0.24
CA ALA A 60 0.86 -27.22 -0.90
C ALA A 60 0.26 -26.49 -2.12
N ASP A 61 -0.90 -26.94 -2.61
CA ASP A 61 -1.62 -26.30 -3.70
C ASP A 61 -2.45 -25.09 -3.22
N PHE A 62 -2.36 -24.74 -1.95
CA PHE A 62 -3.08 -23.62 -1.35
C PHE A 62 -2.15 -22.74 -0.53
N LYS A 63 -2.45 -21.45 -0.53
CA LYS A 63 -1.83 -20.46 0.36
C LYS A 63 -2.90 -19.63 1.06
N ASN A 64 -2.65 -19.30 2.31
CA ASN A 64 -3.40 -18.27 3.02
C ASN A 64 -2.84 -16.92 2.59
N ILE A 65 -3.71 -16.01 2.18
CA ILE A 65 -3.37 -14.65 1.82
C ILE A 65 -3.96 -13.72 2.87
N GLU A 66 -3.12 -12.94 3.53
CA GLU A 66 -3.53 -11.97 4.55
C GLU A 66 -3.13 -10.56 4.10
N PHE A 67 -4.07 -9.62 4.22
CA PHE A 67 -3.83 -8.21 4.01
C PHE A 67 -4.40 -7.40 5.16
N THR A 68 -3.60 -6.45 5.63
CA THR A 68 -4.07 -5.40 6.53
C THR A 68 -3.53 -4.05 6.09
N LEU A 69 -4.37 -3.03 6.18
CA LEU A 69 -4.01 -1.63 6.01
C LEU A 69 -4.60 -0.85 7.17
N GLU A 70 -3.75 -0.14 7.89
CA GLU A 70 -4.12 0.91 8.83
C GLU A 70 -3.57 2.24 8.35
N VAL A 71 -4.44 3.25 8.24
CA VAL A 71 -4.05 4.63 7.95
C VAL A 71 -4.49 5.47 9.14
N LYS A 72 -3.60 6.27 9.72
CA LYS A 72 -3.89 7.22 10.79
C LYS A 72 -3.32 8.58 10.42
N HIS A 73 -4.07 9.64 10.65
CA HIS A 73 -3.61 11.00 10.37
C HIS A 73 -4.01 11.95 11.50
N SER A 74 -3.41 13.14 11.51
CA SER A 74 -3.81 14.24 12.38
C SER A 74 -5.07 14.94 11.86
N ASP A 75 -5.58 15.90 12.61
CA ASP A 75 -6.75 16.70 12.20
C ASP A 75 -6.41 17.73 11.10
N GLU A 76 -5.13 17.88 10.75
CA GLU A 76 -4.64 18.78 9.68
C GLU A 76 -4.87 18.17 8.29
N ILE A 77 -4.91 16.83 8.21
CA ILE A 77 -5.27 16.13 6.98
C ILE A 77 -6.77 16.17 6.76
N THR A 78 -7.15 16.71 5.60
CA THR A 78 -8.50 16.73 5.07
C THR A 78 -8.63 15.78 3.87
N ASN A 79 -9.86 15.33 3.60
CA ASN A 79 -10.20 14.58 2.39
C ASN A 79 -9.30 13.36 2.10
N ARG A 80 -9.01 12.52 3.11
CA ARG A 80 -8.40 11.20 2.92
C ARG A 80 -9.25 10.35 1.97
N GLN A 81 -8.62 9.77 0.95
CA GLN A 81 -9.23 8.80 0.04
C GLN A 81 -8.34 7.57 -0.06
N ILE A 82 -8.95 6.39 0.03
CA ILE A 82 -8.27 5.10 -0.10
C ILE A 82 -8.98 4.31 -1.18
N LEU A 83 -8.23 3.91 -2.20
CA LEU A 83 -8.69 3.07 -3.30
C LEU A 83 -8.02 1.70 -3.17
N MET A 84 -8.85 0.69 -2.90
CA MET A 84 -8.44 -0.71 -2.79
C MET A 84 -8.63 -1.44 -4.12
N PRO A 85 -7.70 -2.33 -4.51
CA PRO A 85 -7.86 -3.15 -5.70
C PRO A 85 -8.83 -4.32 -5.45
N GLU A 86 -9.47 -4.80 -6.52
CA GLU A 86 -10.37 -5.97 -6.50
C GLU A 86 -9.57 -7.28 -6.47
N VAL A 87 -9.05 -7.65 -5.30
CA VAL A 87 -8.10 -8.79 -5.15
C VAL A 87 -8.70 -10.15 -5.53
N LYS A 88 -10.00 -10.37 -5.27
CA LYS A 88 -10.69 -11.58 -5.71
C LYS A 88 -10.71 -11.68 -7.24
N GLN A 89 -10.96 -10.57 -7.91
CA GLN A 89 -10.96 -10.52 -9.36
C GLN A 89 -9.54 -10.71 -9.91
N ALA A 90 -8.52 -10.13 -9.26
CA ALA A 90 -7.12 -10.34 -9.62
C ALA A 90 -6.76 -11.83 -9.61
N ALA A 91 -7.08 -12.54 -8.52
CA ALA A 91 -6.84 -13.98 -8.40
C ALA A 91 -7.57 -14.80 -9.49
N ASN A 92 -8.85 -14.52 -9.72
CA ASN A 92 -9.66 -15.30 -10.67
C ASN A 92 -9.43 -14.98 -12.15
N SER A 93 -8.72 -13.91 -12.47
CA SER A 93 -8.49 -13.47 -13.85
C SER A 93 -7.07 -13.73 -14.35
N TYR A 94 -6.19 -14.29 -13.51
CA TYR A 94 -4.81 -14.58 -13.88
C TYR A 94 -4.74 -15.63 -15.00
N ASP A 95 -5.36 -16.79 -14.79
CA ASP A 95 -5.41 -17.90 -15.75
C ASP A 95 -6.61 -18.84 -15.49
N GLU A 96 -6.97 -19.06 -14.23
CA GLU A 96 -8.13 -19.83 -13.78
C GLU A 96 -8.77 -19.23 -12.51
N GLU A 97 -9.86 -19.83 -12.04
CA GLU A 97 -10.48 -19.45 -10.76
C GLU A 97 -9.59 -19.87 -9.59
N ARG A 98 -8.73 -18.97 -9.12
CA ARG A 98 -7.79 -19.24 -8.02
C ARG A 98 -8.29 -18.81 -6.64
N TYR A 99 -9.27 -17.93 -6.55
CA TYR A 99 -9.85 -17.53 -5.26
C TYR A 99 -10.77 -18.65 -4.75
N TRP A 100 -10.50 -19.14 -3.54
CA TRP A 100 -11.29 -20.21 -2.94
C TRP A 100 -12.41 -19.65 -2.04
N PHE A 101 -12.05 -19.18 -0.85
CA PHE A 101 -12.96 -18.47 0.06
C PHE A 101 -12.18 -17.50 0.94
N GLY A 102 -12.89 -16.57 1.56
CA GLY A 102 -12.27 -15.63 2.48
C GLY A 102 -13.25 -14.69 3.13
N ARG A 103 -12.69 -13.76 3.89
CA ARG A 103 -13.39 -12.72 4.63
C ARG A 103 -12.71 -11.39 4.40
N SER A 104 -13.46 -10.31 4.56
CA SER A 104 -12.92 -8.95 4.52
C SER A 104 -13.63 -8.07 5.53
N TYR A 105 -12.97 -6.99 5.92
CA TYR A 105 -13.54 -5.93 6.73
C TYR A 105 -13.06 -4.56 6.23
N ARG A 106 -13.83 -3.52 6.53
CA ARG A 106 -13.52 -2.13 6.21
C ARG A 106 -14.11 -1.21 7.26
N GLN A 107 -13.30 -0.25 7.70
CA GLN A 107 -13.71 0.93 8.46
C GLN A 107 -13.03 2.15 7.86
N ASP A 108 -13.81 3.04 7.26
CA ASP A 108 -13.29 4.22 6.57
C ASP A 108 -14.35 5.31 6.61
N ASN A 109 -14.63 5.79 7.82
CA ASN A 109 -15.64 6.81 8.03
C ASN A 109 -15.02 8.20 7.81
N PRO A 110 -15.68 9.11 7.08
CA PRO A 110 -15.15 10.45 6.80
C PRO A 110 -14.89 11.33 8.04
N GLN A 111 -15.47 10.98 9.19
CA GLN A 111 -15.34 11.72 10.45
C GLN A 111 -14.25 11.14 11.37
N GLU A 112 -13.63 10.03 10.98
CA GLU A 112 -12.57 9.39 11.74
C GLU A 112 -11.21 9.74 11.13
N ASN A 113 -10.25 10.07 11.99
CA ASN A 113 -8.87 10.32 11.60
C ASN A 113 -8.07 9.03 11.32
N PHE A 114 -8.76 7.91 11.15
CA PHE A 114 -8.17 6.64 10.77
C PHE A 114 -9.05 5.87 9.80
N ALA A 115 -8.42 4.93 9.10
CA ALA A 115 -9.09 3.90 8.31
C ALA A 115 -8.40 2.55 8.51
N GLN A 116 -9.19 1.48 8.41
CA GLN A 116 -8.73 0.11 8.47
C GLN A 116 -9.36 -0.72 7.36
N TYR A 117 -8.55 -1.51 6.69
CA TYR A 117 -8.99 -2.49 5.70
C TYR A 117 -8.30 -3.81 5.99
N GLY A 118 -9.01 -4.90 5.77
CA GLY A 118 -8.36 -6.20 5.76
C GLY A 118 -9.12 -7.22 4.95
N TYR A 119 -8.36 -8.15 4.39
CA TYR A 119 -8.91 -9.33 3.77
C TYR A 119 -8.00 -10.53 4.04
N SER A 120 -8.63 -11.67 4.22
CA SER A 120 -7.99 -12.94 4.55
C SER A 120 -8.67 -14.01 3.71
N PHE A 121 -7.94 -14.70 2.84
CA PHE A 121 -8.54 -15.68 1.93
C PHE A 121 -7.57 -16.80 1.55
N VAL A 122 -8.14 -17.93 1.14
CA VAL A 122 -7.40 -19.07 0.59
C VAL A 122 -7.28 -18.92 -0.93
N LEU A 123 -6.04 -19.00 -1.42
CA LEU A 123 -5.68 -18.96 -2.83
C LEU A 123 -5.24 -20.35 -3.29
N TYR A 124 -5.78 -20.82 -4.41
CA TYR A 124 -5.33 -22.04 -5.09
C TYR A 124 -4.11 -21.73 -5.97
N THR A 125 -2.95 -22.23 -5.56
CA THR A 125 -1.63 -21.93 -6.11
C THR A 125 -1.01 -23.10 -6.87
N HIS A 126 -1.78 -24.15 -7.18
CA HIS A 126 -1.28 -25.26 -7.97
C HIS A 126 -0.63 -24.77 -9.27
N GLY A 127 0.58 -25.27 -9.54
CA GLY A 127 1.35 -24.90 -10.72
C GLY A 127 2.02 -23.52 -10.65
N LEU A 128 1.88 -22.77 -9.54
CA LEU A 128 2.56 -21.50 -9.33
C LEU A 128 3.70 -21.63 -8.33
N ASP A 129 4.80 -20.96 -8.64
CA ASP A 129 5.83 -20.63 -7.66
C ASP A 129 5.55 -19.27 -7.02
N GLU A 130 6.41 -18.82 -6.10
CA GLU A 130 6.29 -17.51 -5.46
C GLU A 130 6.20 -16.36 -6.47
N GLN A 131 6.92 -16.44 -7.58
CA GLN A 131 6.87 -15.40 -8.61
C GLN A 131 5.50 -15.40 -9.31
N GLY A 132 4.94 -16.58 -9.61
CA GLY A 132 3.59 -16.72 -10.14
C GLY A 132 2.54 -16.13 -9.19
N ILE A 133 2.70 -16.32 -7.87
CA ILE A 133 1.81 -15.72 -6.87
C ILE A 133 1.96 -14.19 -6.85
N ARG A 134 3.18 -13.65 -6.93
CA ARG A 134 3.41 -12.20 -7.05
C ARG A 134 2.75 -11.63 -8.30
N ASP A 135 2.87 -12.33 -9.43
CA ASP A 135 2.35 -11.88 -10.72
C ASP A 135 0.81 -11.78 -10.75
N ILE A 136 0.09 -12.54 -9.90
CA ILE A 136 -1.36 -12.37 -9.70
C ILE A 136 -1.69 -10.95 -9.20
N PHE A 137 -0.87 -10.42 -8.28
CA PHE A 137 -1.12 -9.16 -7.59
C PHE A 137 -0.31 -7.99 -8.15
N LYS A 138 0.49 -8.23 -9.19
CA LYS A 138 1.26 -7.20 -9.87
C LYS A 138 0.36 -6.16 -10.53
N ALA A 139 0.74 -4.90 -10.40
CA ALA A 139 -0.04 -3.73 -10.82
C ALA A 139 -1.45 -3.69 -10.20
N LYS A 140 -1.65 -4.35 -9.06
CA LYS A 140 -2.84 -4.18 -8.21
C LYS A 140 -2.46 -3.22 -7.11
N ASP A 141 -2.84 -1.97 -7.30
CA ASP A 141 -2.39 -0.88 -6.45
C ASP A 141 -3.37 -0.61 -5.32
N VAL A 142 -2.85 -0.45 -4.11
CA VAL A 142 -3.51 0.32 -3.05
C VAL A 142 -3.07 1.77 -3.22
N LYS A 143 -4.04 2.68 -3.36
CA LYS A 143 -3.77 4.12 -3.49
C LYS A 143 -4.34 4.86 -2.31
N ILE A 144 -3.52 5.69 -1.68
CA ILE A 144 -3.87 6.49 -0.52
C ILE A 144 -3.54 7.93 -0.87
N SER A 145 -4.55 8.80 -0.90
CA SER A 145 -4.37 10.21 -1.20
C SER A 145 -5.01 11.08 -0.13
N TRP A 146 -4.46 12.27 0.09
CA TRP A 146 -4.96 13.23 1.06
C TRP A 146 -4.68 14.67 0.64
N VAL A 147 -5.31 15.60 1.33
CA VAL A 147 -5.04 17.04 1.22
C VAL A 147 -4.64 17.55 2.60
N ASP A 148 -3.51 18.24 2.71
CA ASP A 148 -3.08 18.85 3.98
C ASP A 148 -3.79 20.18 4.28
N GLU A 149 -3.37 20.86 5.35
CA GLU A 149 -3.95 22.15 5.73
C GLU A 149 -3.60 23.30 4.77
N ASP A 150 -2.55 23.13 3.96
CA ASP A 150 -2.08 24.07 2.94
C ASP A 150 -2.76 23.83 1.57
N ASP A 151 -3.80 22.99 1.52
CA ASP A 151 -4.51 22.55 0.31
C ASP A 151 -3.60 21.81 -0.69
N VAL A 152 -2.51 21.19 -0.23
CA VAL A 152 -1.59 20.40 -1.06
C VAL A 152 -2.09 18.97 -1.18
N TYR A 153 -2.20 18.47 -2.41
CA TYR A 153 -2.56 17.08 -2.70
C TYR A 153 -1.33 16.17 -2.68
N GLU A 154 -1.45 15.07 -1.96
CA GLU A 154 -0.45 14.01 -1.91
C GLU A 154 -1.05 12.63 -2.18
N GLU A 155 -0.24 11.72 -2.72
CA GLU A 155 -0.63 10.35 -3.05
C GLU A 155 0.53 9.37 -2.82
N GLN A 156 0.23 8.27 -2.15
CA GLN A 156 1.09 7.08 -2.06
C GLN A 156 0.42 5.89 -2.74
N VAL A 157 1.23 5.12 -3.48
CA VAL A 157 0.80 3.98 -4.28
C VAL A 157 1.63 2.76 -3.89
N PHE A 158 0.96 1.66 -3.57
CA PHE A 158 1.58 0.40 -3.17
C PHE A 158 1.13 -0.71 -4.13
N ASP A 159 2.06 -1.23 -4.93
CA ASP A 159 1.84 -2.42 -5.77
C ASP A 159 1.84 -3.67 -4.87
N LEU A 160 0.71 -4.37 -4.81
CA LEU A 160 0.55 -5.56 -3.95
C LEU A 160 1.52 -6.69 -4.32
N GLY A 161 1.90 -6.88 -5.58
CA GLY A 161 2.86 -7.90 -5.99
C GLY A 161 4.28 -7.62 -5.48
N ASP A 162 4.66 -6.34 -5.44
CA ASP A 162 5.98 -5.90 -4.96
C ASP A 162 6.13 -6.06 -3.45
N ILE A 163 5.07 -5.76 -2.69
CA ILE A 163 5.11 -5.80 -1.21
C ILE A 163 4.76 -7.17 -0.61
N LEU A 164 4.27 -8.12 -1.42
CA LEU A 164 3.88 -9.44 -0.94
C LEU A 164 5.06 -10.14 -0.25
N GLN A 165 4.85 -10.64 0.97
CA GLN A 165 5.84 -11.41 1.71
C GLN A 165 5.42 -12.87 1.80
N PHE A 166 6.38 -13.79 1.71
CA PHE A 166 6.12 -15.21 1.93
C PHE A 166 6.53 -15.55 3.36
N GLU A 167 5.60 -16.11 4.12
CA GLU A 167 5.77 -16.47 5.53
C GLU A 167 5.73 -18.00 5.67
N GLU A 168 6.53 -18.52 6.61
CA GLU A 168 6.59 -19.95 6.95
C GLU A 168 5.52 -20.34 7.98
#